data_AF-A0A963PKT9-F1
#
_entry.id   AF-A0A963PKT9-F1
#
_cell.length_a   1.000
_cell.length_b   1.000
_cell.length_c   1.000
_cell.angle_alpha   90.00
_cell.angle_beta   90.00
_cell.angle_gamma   90.00
#
_symmetry.space_group_name_H-M   'P 1'
#
loop_
_entity.id
_entity.type
_entity.pdbx_description
1 polymer ?
#
loop_
_entity_poly.entity_id
_entity_poly.type
_entity_poly.pdbx_seq_one_letter_code
_entity_poly.pdbx_strand_id
1 'polypeptide(L)' 'MNAIDAPRCYALVPCAGVGARSGAALPKQYVQIAGRAMVAHTLSALGAVRRIEGTLVVLAPDDDRFEAQ' A
#
# COMPACT_ATOMS: atom_id res chain seq x y z
N MET A 1 32.34 11.65 -17.34
CA MET A 1 31.74 10.32 -17.15
C MET A 1 30.28 10.56 -16.80
N ASN A 2 29.36 10.41 -17.75
CA ASN A 2 27.93 10.61 -17.48
C ASN A 2 27.50 9.46 -16.56
N ALA A 3 27.15 9.76 -15.31
CA ALA A 3 26.51 8.76 -14.48
C ALA A 3 25.26 8.33 -15.23
N ILE A 4 25.15 7.06 -15.61
CA ILE A 4 23.87 6.53 -16.07
C ILE A 4 22.93 6.76 -14.89
N ASP A 5 21.95 7.64 -15.06
CA ASP A 5 20.98 7.92 -14.02
C ASP A 5 20.44 6.60 -13.49
N ALA A 6 20.54 6.41 -12.18
CA ALA A 6 20.05 5.19 -11.56
C ALA A 6 18.58 4.99 -11.94
N PRO A 7 18.15 3.76 -12.27
CA PRO A 7 16.78 3.53 -12.70
C PRO A 7 15.82 3.98 -11.60
N ARG A 8 14.78 4.71 -12.03
CA ARG A 8 13.69 5.19 -11.18
C ARG A 8 13.03 4.01 -10.48
N CYS A 9 12.73 4.15 -9.19
CA CYS A 9 12.13 3.09 -8.39
C CYS A 9 10.76 3.53 -7.90
N TYR A 10 9.75 2.68 -8.13
CA TYR A 10 8.37 2.91 -7.73
C TYR A 10 7.85 1.70 -6.97
N ALA A 11 6.94 1.94 -6.03
CA ALA A 11 6.18 0.89 -5.37
C ALA A 11 4.76 0.82 -5.94
N LEU A 12 4.28 -0.41 -6.16
CA LEU A 12 2.90 -0.71 -6.49
C LEU A 12 2.33 -1.56 -5.36
N VAL A 13 1.27 -1.09 -4.71
CA VAL A 13 0.62 -1.77 -3.58
C VAL A 13 -0.76 -2.26 -4.04
N PRO A 14 -0.90 -3.55 -4.42
CA PRO A 14 -2.19 -4.12 -4.79
C PRO A 14 -3.06 -4.32 -3.54
N CYS A 15 -4.09 -3.48 -3.40
CA CYS A 15 -5.05 -3.46 -2.32
C CYS A 15 -6.50 -3.70 -2.79
N ALA A 16 -6.71 -4.17 -4.02
CA ALA A 16 -8.03 -4.46 -4.59
C ALA A 16 -8.64 -5.82 -4.15
N GLY A 17 -7.98 -6.54 -3.24
CA GLY A 17 -8.42 -7.85 -2.82
C GLY A 17 -9.52 -7.79 -1.76
N VAL A 18 -10.54 -8.65 -1.90
CA VAL A 18 -11.64 -8.77 -0.92
C VAL A 18 -11.24 -9.51 0.36
N GLY A 19 -10.06 -10.14 0.41
CA GLY A 19 -9.59 -10.84 1.60
C GLY A 19 -10.33 -12.14 1.94
N ALA A 20 -10.89 -12.85 0.95
CA ALA A 20 -11.75 -14.03 1.13
C ALA A 20 -11.19 -15.14 2.05
N ARG A 21 -9.86 -15.26 2.16
CA ARG A 21 -9.18 -16.26 3.01
C ARG A 21 -8.69 -15.72 4.35
N SER A 22 -8.90 -14.43 4.62
CA SER A 22 -8.39 -13.78 5.83
C SER A 22 -9.21 -14.08 7.07
N GLY A 23 -10.46 -14.54 6.91
CA GLY A 23 -11.40 -14.72 8.02
C GLY A 23 -11.82 -13.41 8.71
N ALA A 24 -11.36 -12.26 8.21
CA ALA A 24 -11.71 -10.96 8.75
C ALA A 24 -13.09 -10.50 8.25
N ALA A 25 -13.79 -9.73 9.07
CA ALA A 25 -15.08 -9.13 8.72
C ALA A 25 -14.96 -8.01 7.66
N LEU A 26 -13.74 -7.53 7.41
CA LEU A 26 -13.41 -6.46 6.47
C LEU A 26 -12.31 -6.94 5.51
N PRO A 27 -12.18 -6.34 4.31
CA PRO A 27 -11.02 -6.55 3.46
C PRO A 27 -9.74 -6.39 4.28
N LYS A 28 -8.82 -7.35 4.15
CA LYS A 28 -7.70 -7.53 5.09
C LYS A 28 -6.82 -6.28 5.22
N GLN A 29 -6.71 -5.47 4.16
CA GLN A 29 -5.93 -4.25 4.12
C GLN A 29 -6.41 -3.18 5.11
N TYR A 30 -7.67 -3.24 5.55
CA TYR A 30 -8.29 -2.31 6.50
C TYR A 30 -8.36 -2.86 7.93
N VAL A 31 -7.96 -4.11 8.15
CA VAL A 31 -7.91 -4.69 9.49
C VAL A 31 -6.89 -3.90 10.33
N GLN A 32 -7.32 -3.53 11.53
CA GLN A 32 -6.49 -2.82 12.49
C GLN A 32 -5.46 -3.77 13.11
N ILE A 33 -4.20 -3.39 13.06
CA ILE A 33 -3.08 -4.06 13.71
C ILE A 33 -2.42 -3.02 14.61
N ALA A 34 -2.46 -3.26 15.92
CA ALA A 34 -1.96 -2.30 16.92
C ALA A 34 -2.50 -0.88 16.73
N GLY A 35 -3.81 -0.76 16.44
CA GLY A 35 -4.50 0.53 16.29
C GLY A 35 -4.25 1.29 14.98
N ARG A 36 -3.61 0.67 13.98
CA ARG A 36 -3.45 1.22 12.63
C ARG A 36 -3.88 0.21 11.58
N ALA A 37 -4.46 0.68 10.49
CA ALA A 37 -4.82 -0.19 9.37
C ALA A 37 -3.58 -0.92 8.82
N MET A 38 -3.73 -2.19 8.42
CA MET A 38 -2.65 -2.97 7.80
C MET A 38 -2.00 -2.24 6.61
N VAL A 39 -2.80 -1.57 5.78
CA VAL A 39 -2.30 -0.77 4.65
C VAL A 39 -1.47 0.43 5.12
N ALA A 40 -1.85 1.09 6.22
CA ALA A 40 -1.10 2.22 6.77
C ALA A 40 0.30 1.81 7.27
N HIS A 41 0.45 0.60 7.81
CA HIS A 41 1.77 0.05 8.14
C HIS A 41 2.64 -0.13 6.89
N THR A 42 2.06 -0.69 5.82
CA THR A 42 2.74 -0.89 4.53
C THR A 42 3.20 0.44 3.93
N LEU A 43 2.31 1.43 3.87
CA LEU A 43 2.62 2.76 3.32
C LEU A 43 3.68 3.49 4.14
N SER A 44 3.63 3.36 5.47
CA SER A 44 4.66 3.92 6.36
C SER A 44 6.04 3.29 6.11
N ALA A 45 6.10 1.97 5.89
CA ALA A 45 7.37 1.28 5.60
C ALA A 45 7.94 1.68 4.23
N LEU A 46 7.10 1.74 3.20
CA LEU A 46 7.50 2.16 1.86
C LEU A 46 7.92 3.64 1.82
N GLY A 47 7.18 4.52 2.51
CA GLY A 47 7.49 5.94 2.62
C GLY A 47 8.82 6.24 3.33
N ALA A 48 9.35 5.32 4.12
CA ALA A 48 10.66 5.45 4.75
C ALA A 48 11.83 5.14 3.78
N VAL A 49 11.55 4.57 2.59
CA VAL A 49 12.58 4.20 1.61
C VAL A 49 12.85 5.38 0.66
N ARG A 50 13.95 6.11 0.91
CA ARG A 50 14.33 7.30 0.12
C ARG A 50 14.48 7.07 -1.40
N ARG A 51 14.75 5.83 -1.82
CA ARG A 51 14.93 5.51 -3.25
C ARG A 51 13.59 5.40 -4.01
N ILE A 52 12.48 5.19 -3.31
CA ILE A 52 11.16 5.11 -3.92
C ILE A 52 10.69 6.52 -4.27
N GLU A 53 10.50 6.79 -5.56
CA GLU A 53 10.04 8.09 -6.05
C GLU A 53 8.53 8.29 -5.87
N GLY A 54 7.78 7.19 -5.82
CA GLY A 54 6.34 7.23 -5.64
C GLY A 54 5.77 5.86 -5.32
N THR A 55 4.64 5.87 -4.61
CA THR A 55 3.87 4.67 -4.30
C THR A 55 2.49 4.81 -4.91
N LEU A 56 2.09 3.86 -5.75
CA LEU A 56 0.74 3.75 -6.28
C LEU A 56 0.00 2.65 -5.53
N VAL A 57 -1.15 2.97 -4.97
CA VAL A 57 -2.06 2.00 -4.35
C VAL A 57 -3.15 1.67 -5.34
N VAL A 58 -3.36 0.38 -5.60
CA VAL A 58 -4.39 -0.12 -6.52
C VAL A 58 -5.56 -0.63 -5.69
N LEU A 59 -6.72 -0.03 -5.87
CA LEU A 59 -7.95 -0.37 -5.16
C LEU A 59 -8.95 -1.06 -6.09
N ALA A 60 -9.96 -1.69 -5.51
CA ALA A 60 -11.10 -2.14 -6.27
C ALA A 60 -11.91 -0.90 -6.71
N PRO A 61 -12.61 -0.93 -7.87
CA PRO A 61 -13.37 0.23 -8.35
C PRO A 61 -14.45 0.73 -7.38
N ASP A 62 -14.93 -0.16 -6.52
CA ASP A 62 -15.98 0.04 -5.53
C ASP A 62 -15.44 0.27 -4.10
N ASP A 63 -14.12 0.42 -3.93
CA ASP A 63 -13.53 0.68 -2.63
C ASP A 63 -13.71 2.16 -2.22
N ASP A 64 -14.59 2.39 -1.25
CA ASP A 64 -14.89 3.70 -0.66
C ASP A 64 -14.22 3.92 0.71
N ARG A 65 -13.42 2.95 1.19
CA ARG A 65 -12.89 2.93 2.56
C ARG A 65 -11.48 3.47 2.68
N PHE A 66 -10.73 3.47 1.58
CA PHE A 66 -9.31 3.80 1.59
C PHE A 66 -9.03 5.22 2.12
N GLU A 67 -9.84 6.21 1.73
CA GLU A 67 -9.69 7.60 2.14
C GLU A 67 -9.93 7.84 3.65
N ALA A 68 -10.53 6.87 4.35
CA ALA A 68 -10.80 6.94 5.78
C ALA A 68 -9.71 6.28 6.65
N GLN A 69 -8.63 5.76 6.04
CA GLN A 69 -7.56 5.02 6.74
C GLN A 69 -6.41 5.89 7.24
#